data_AF-A0A810NCJ5-F1
#
_entry.id   AF-A0A810NCJ5-F1
#
_cell.length_a   1.000
_cell.length_b   1.000
_cell.length_c   1.000
_cell.angle_alpha   90.00
_cell.angle_beta   90.00
_cell.angle_gamma   90.00
#
_symmetry.space_group_name_H-M   'P 1'
#
loop_
_entity.id
_entity.type
_entity.pdbx_description
1 polymer ?
#
loop_
_entity_poly.entity_id
_entity_poly.type
_entity_poly.pdbx_seq_one_letter_code
_entity_poly.pdbx_strand_id
1 'polypeptide(L)'
;MLQRPIELAQFTSWAFTRRVQEAGLAPSMGTIGDCYDNGMMESFWGRMQTELLNRRRWRTRIELANAIFEYLEIFHNRQRRHSSLGMLTPNEYERLHPITLSVA
;
A
#
# COMPACT_ATOMS: atom_id res chain seq x y z
N MET A 1 15.12 -13.53 24.79
CA MET A 1 15.85 -12.71 23.79
C MET A 1 14.82 -12.16 22.83
N LEU A 2 14.52 -10.87 22.91
CA LEU A 2 13.71 -10.18 21.89
C LEU A 2 14.60 -10.04 20.66
N GLN A 3 14.16 -10.56 19.52
CA GLN A 3 14.87 -10.39 18.26
C GLN A 3 15.02 -8.88 17.98
N ARG A 4 16.17 -8.47 17.44
CA ARG A 4 16.33 -7.12 16.87
C ARG A 4 15.18 -6.86 15.89
N PRO A 5 14.66 -5.62 15.79
CA PRO A 5 13.70 -5.29 14.75
C PRO A 5 14.32 -5.70 13.43
N ILE A 6 13.56 -6.45 12.63
CA ILE A 6 13.93 -6.71 11.25
C ILE A 6 13.84 -5.34 10.57
N GLU A 7 14.96 -4.61 10.50
CA GLU A 7 15.06 -3.61 9.45
C GLU A 7 14.85 -4.37 8.15
N LEU A 8 13.81 -3.99 7.42
CA LEU A 8 13.56 -4.53 6.09
C LEU A 8 14.69 -4.02 5.19
N ALA A 9 15.85 -4.70 5.27
CA ALA A 9 17.07 -4.38 4.53
C ALA A 9 16.83 -4.30 3.03
N GLN A 10 15.69 -4.81 2.55
CA GLN A 10 15.21 -4.65 1.19
C GLN A 10 14.99 -3.18 0.80
N PHE A 11 14.32 -2.36 1.62
CA PHE A 11 13.99 -0.96 1.30
C PHE A 11 15.16 -0.01 1.55
N THR A 12 16.12 -0.41 2.38
CA THR A 12 17.40 0.31 2.59
C THR A 12 18.55 -0.26 1.74
N SER A 13 18.29 -1.28 0.93
CA SER A 13 19.32 -1.90 0.09
C SER A 13 19.81 -0.93 -0.98
N TRP A 14 21.09 -1.00 -1.29
CA TRP A 14 21.69 -0.20 -2.36
C TRP A 14 20.98 -0.41 -3.71
N ALA A 15 20.60 -1.65 -4.02
CA ALA A 15 19.90 -1.99 -5.25
C ALA A 15 18.52 -1.30 -5.34
N PHE A 16 17.76 -1.23 -4.24
CA PHE A 16 16.47 -0.55 -4.20
C PHE A 16 16.65 0.96 -4.32
N THR A 17 17.50 1.56 -3.48
CA THR A 17 17.74 3.01 -3.47
C THR A 17 18.21 3.53 -4.83
N ARG A 18 19.09 2.78 -5.50
CA ARG A 18 19.52 3.14 -6.86
C ARG A 18 18.39 3.16 -7.87
N ARG A 19 17.51 2.17 -7.85
CA ARG A 19 16.36 2.15 -8.77
C ARG A 19 15.39 3.30 -8.51
N VAL A 20 15.19 3.66 -7.25
CA VAL A 20 14.35 4.81 -6.87
C VAL A 20 14.95 6.11 -7.43
N GLN A 21 16.27 6.29 -7.29
CA GLN A 21 16.99 7.45 -7.85
C GLN A 21 16.95 7.47 -9.39
N GLU A 22 17.17 6.32 -10.04
CA GLU A 22 17.12 6.18 -11.51
C GLU A 22 15.71 6.45 -12.07
N ALA A 23 14.66 6.20 -11.28
CA ALA A 23 13.28 6.55 -11.61
C ALA A 23 12.92 8.03 -11.36
N GLY A 24 13.87 8.85 -10.88
CA GLY A 24 13.63 10.26 -10.53
C GLY A 24 12.78 10.46 -9.28
N LEU A 25 12.67 9.44 -8.43
CA LEU A 25 11.89 9.48 -7.20
C LEU A 25 12.78 9.81 -6.00
N ALA A 26 12.23 10.57 -5.05
CA ALA A 26 12.88 10.83 -3.77
C ALA A 26 12.47 9.74 -2.76
N PRO A 27 13.41 8.90 -2.27
CA PRO A 27 13.08 7.95 -1.20
C PRO A 27 12.79 8.73 0.08
N SER A 28 11.62 8.49 0.68
CA SER A 28 11.23 9.01 1.99
C SER A 28 11.00 7.83 2.92
N MET A 29 11.73 7.79 4.03
CA MET A 29 11.57 6.81 5.10
C MET A 29 11.37 7.60 6.39
N GLY A 30 10.33 7.25 7.16
CA GLY A 30 10.06 7.83 8.47
C GLY A 30 11.19 7.57 9.47
N THR A 31 11.13 8.21 10.64
CA THR A 31 12.11 7.94 11.69
C THR A 31 11.88 6.53 12.25
N ILE A 32 12.87 6.00 12.98
CA ILE A 32 12.74 4.70 13.61
C ILE A 32 11.83 4.82 14.84
N GLY A 33 10.73 4.07 14.84
CA GLY A 33 9.83 3.94 16.00
C GLY A 33 8.52 4.74 15.90
N ASP A 34 8.33 5.49 14.83
CA ASP A 34 7.15 6.30 14.52
C ASP A 34 6.26 5.61 13.49
N CYS A 35 4.97 5.46 13.82
CA CYS A 35 4.00 4.73 13.02
C CYS A 35 3.19 5.61 12.05
N TYR A 36 3.44 6.92 12.02
CA TYR A 36 2.61 7.88 11.30
C TYR A 36 2.52 7.56 9.80
N ASP A 37 3.64 7.24 9.17
CA ASP A 37 3.69 6.92 7.74
C ASP A 37 3.08 5.54 7.43
N ASN A 38 3.16 4.59 8.37
CA ASN A 38 2.71 3.22 8.15
C ASN A 38 1.23 3.00 8.51
N GLY A 39 0.63 3.82 9.38
CA GLY A 39 -0.72 3.58 9.92
C GLY A 39 -1.81 3.47 8.84
N MET A 40 -1.69 4.23 7.74
CA MET A 40 -2.59 4.11 6.60
C MET A 40 -2.48 2.74 5.93
N MET A 41 -1.25 2.27 5.69
CA MET A 41 -0.99 0.98 5.07
C MET A 41 -1.37 -0.18 5.99
N GLU A 42 -1.13 -0.09 7.30
CA GLU A 42 -1.58 -1.09 8.28
C GLU A 42 -3.10 -1.23 8.28
N SER A 43 -3.83 -0.11 8.24
CA SER A 43 -5.28 -0.10 8.16
C SER A 43 -5.80 -0.77 6.89
N PHE A 44 -5.12 -0.53 5.75
CA PHE A 44 -5.42 -1.19 4.48
C PHE A 44 -5.22 -2.71 4.59
N TRP A 45 -4.05 -3.16 5.06
CA TRP A 45 -3.72 -4.58 5.17
C TRP A 45 -4.64 -5.31 6.15
N GLY A 46 -5.00 -4.69 7.29
CA GLY A 46 -5.96 -5.27 8.22
C GLY A 46 -7.33 -5.53 7.58
N ARG A 47 -7.81 -4.61 6.74
CA ARG A 47 -9.06 -4.80 5.98
C ARG A 47 -8.94 -5.89 4.93
N MET A 48 -7.91 -5.87 4.09
CA MET A 48 -7.71 -6.93 3.10
C MET A 48 -7.60 -8.30 3.76
N GLN A 49 -6.93 -8.38 4.91
CA GLN A 49 -6.77 -9.63 5.63
C GLN A 49 -8.13 -10.18 6.10
N THR A 50 -8.96 -9.34 6.72
CA THR A 50 -10.27 -9.74 7.25
C THR A 50 -11.33 -9.96 6.17
N GLU A 51 -11.28 -9.21 5.07
CA GLU A 51 -12.31 -9.23 4.03
C GLU A 51 -11.98 -10.18 2.87
N LEU A 52 -10.71 -10.46 2.61
CA LEU A 52 -10.27 -11.32 1.51
C LEU A 52 -9.48 -12.53 2.02
N LEU A 53 -8.32 -12.28 2.64
CA LEU A 53 -7.31 -13.34 2.84
C LEU A 53 -7.79 -14.42 3.81
N ASN A 54 -8.47 -14.03 4.88
CA ASN A 54 -8.95 -14.93 5.92
C ASN A 54 -10.31 -15.57 5.61
N ARG A 55 -10.94 -15.25 4.47
CA ARG A 55 -12.27 -15.77 4.12
C ARG A 55 -12.25 -17.22 3.63
N ARG A 56 -11.12 -17.66 3.06
CA ARG A 56 -10.98 -19.02 2.55
C ARG A 56 -9.52 -19.45 2.49
N ARG A 57 -9.30 -20.76 2.33
CA ARG A 57 -7.99 -21.31 1.99
C ARG A 57 -7.76 -21.22 0.48
N TRP A 58 -6.54 -20.85 0.11
CA TRP A 58 -6.09 -20.70 -1.27
C TRP A 58 -5.30 -21.93 -1.68
N ARG A 59 -5.57 -22.48 -2.86
CA ARG A 59 -4.91 -23.71 -3.34
C ARG A 59 -3.59 -23.41 -4.02
N THR A 60 -3.51 -22.26 -4.71
CA THR A 60 -2.31 -21.85 -5.45
C THR A 60 -1.98 -20.39 -5.22
N ARG A 61 -0.72 -20.03 -5.45
CA ARG A 61 -0.28 -18.63 -5.42
C ARG A 61 -0.92 -17.79 -6.52
N ILE A 62 -1.22 -18.39 -7.69
CA ILE A 62 -1.87 -17.70 -8.81
C ILE A 62 -3.30 -17.34 -8.44
N GLU A 63 -4.05 -18.27 -7.84
CA GLU A 63 -5.40 -18.02 -7.35
C GLU A 63 -5.42 -16.86 -6.34
N LEU A 64 -4.50 -16.87 -5.38
CA LEU A 64 -4.36 -15.80 -4.40
C LEU A 64 -4.00 -14.46 -5.06
N ALA A 65 -3.05 -14.45 -5.98
CA ALA A 65 -2.64 -13.24 -6.69
C ALA A 65 -3.79 -12.62 -7.49
N ASN A 66 -4.56 -13.45 -8.20
CA ASN A 66 -5.74 -12.99 -8.94
C ASN A 66 -6.80 -12.39 -8.02
N ALA A 67 -7.04 -13.01 -6.86
CA ALA A 67 -8.01 -12.49 -5.91
C ALA A 67 -7.55 -11.20 -5.22
N ILE A 68 -6.25 -11.06 -4.95
CA ILE A 68 -5.67 -9.79 -4.47
C ILE A 68 -5.83 -8.70 -5.53
N PHE A 69 -5.54 -9.02 -6.79
CA PHE A 69 -5.71 -8.08 -7.91
C PHE A 69 -7.16 -7.63 -8.05
N GLU A 70 -8.12 -8.56 -8.06
CA GLU A 70 -9.55 -8.25 -8.12
C GLU A 70 -9.99 -7.40 -6.92
N TYR A 71 -9.54 -7.75 -5.71
CA TYR A 71 -9.84 -6.97 -4.52
C TYR A 71 -9.29 -5.55 -4.60
N LEU A 72 -8.08 -5.35 -5.13
CA LEU A 72 -7.46 -4.03 -5.23
C LEU A 72 -8.10 -3.20 -6.34
N GLU A 73 -8.07 -3.70 -7.57
CA GLU A 73 -8.42 -2.92 -8.77
C GLU A 73 -9.92 -2.75 -8.95
N ILE A 74 -10.71 -3.77 -8.60
CA ILE A 74 -12.14 -3.77 -8.85
C ILE A 74 -12.87 -3.32 -7.59
N PHE A 75 -12.61 -3.97 -6.45
CA PHE A 75 -13.36 -3.65 -5.24
C PHE A 75 -12.84 -2.40 -4.53
N HIS A 76 -11.57 -2.36 -4.13
CA HIS A 76 -11.01 -1.29 -3.31
C HIS A 76 -10.97 0.04 -4.06
N ASN A 77 -10.33 0.10 -5.23
CA ASN A 77 -10.10 1.35 -5.95
C ASN A 77 -11.37 1.91 -6.61
N ARG A 78 -12.28 1.05 -7.09
CA ARG A 78 -13.43 1.45 -7.94
C ARG A 78 -14.79 1.36 -7.28
N GLN A 79 -14.96 0.61 -6.19
CA GLN A 79 -16.28 0.37 -5.60
C GLN A 79 -16.36 0.72 -4.10
N ARG A 80 -15.25 0.56 -3.35
CA ARG A 80 -15.25 0.82 -1.92
C ARG A 80 -15.28 2.31 -1.64
N ARG A 81 -16.33 2.75 -0.93
CA ARG A 81 -16.47 4.14 -0.48
C ARG A 81 -15.80 4.33 0.88
N HIS A 82 -15.07 5.42 1.06
CA HIS A 82 -14.37 5.73 2.30
C HIS A 82 -14.95 6.99 2.94
N SER A 83 -15.33 6.93 4.22
CA SER A 83 -15.83 8.09 4.96
C SER A 83 -14.81 9.23 5.03
N SER A 84 -13.52 8.90 5.16
CA SER A 84 -12.42 9.87 5.11
C SER A 84 -12.27 10.59 3.77
N LEU A 85 -12.81 10.02 2.69
CA LEU A 85 -12.80 10.59 1.34
C LEU A 85 -14.15 11.24 0.99
N GLY A 86 -14.98 11.58 1.99
CA GLY A 86 -16.31 12.15 1.74
C GLY A 86 -17.29 11.15 1.12
N MET A 87 -17.14 9.86 1.44
CA MET A 87 -17.88 8.76 0.83
C MET A 87 -17.64 8.63 -0.68
N LEU A 88 -16.44 8.97 -1.15
CA LEU A 88 -15.98 8.67 -2.49
C LEU A 88 -15.15 7.37 -2.50
N THR A 89 -15.04 6.75 -3.67
CA THR A 89 -14.04 5.71 -3.92
C THR A 89 -12.65 6.33 -4.11
N PRO A 90 -11.55 5.58 -3.91
CA PRO A 90 -10.20 6.08 -4.17
C PRO A 90 -10.05 6.67 -5.58
N ASN A 91 -10.53 5.98 -6.61
CA ASN A 91 -10.43 6.48 -7.98
C ASN A 91 -11.28 7.73 -8.23
N GLU A 92 -12.46 7.86 -7.62
CA GLU A 92 -13.26 9.09 -7.72
C GLU A 92 -12.56 10.25 -7.01
N TYR A 93 -11.99 10.00 -5.84
CA TYR A 93 -11.26 11.01 -5.08
C TYR A 93 -10.05 11.54 -5.86
N GLU A 94 -9.21 10.66 -6.40
CA GLU A 94 -8.05 11.03 -7.22
C GLU A 94 -8.45 11.80 -8.50
N ARG A 95 -9.56 11.41 -9.15
CA ARG A 95 -10.07 12.12 -10.33
C ARG A 95 -10.54 13.53 -10.03
N LEU A 96 -11.06 13.77 -8.83
CA LEU A 96 -11.51 15.08 -8.38
C LEU A 96 -10.37 15.93 -7.83
N HIS A 97 -9.29 15.30 -7.35
CA HIS A 97 -8.11 15.96 -6.79
C HIS A 97 -6.85 15.52 -7.55
N PRO A 98 -6.74 15.84 -8.86
CA PRO A 98 -5.57 15.46 -9.62
C PRO A 98 -4.32 16.03 -8.96
N ILE A 99 -3.35 15.15 -8.68
CA ILE A 99 -2.05 15.55 -8.14
C ILE A 99 -1.44 16.54 -9.13
N THR A 100 -1.45 17.83 -8.77
CA THR A 100 -0.72 18.84 -9.52
C THR A 100 0.74 18.68 -9.16
N LEU A 101 1.46 17.88 -9.95
CA LEU A 101 2.91 17.88 -9.90
C LEU A 101 3.37 19.25 -10.42
N SER A 102 3.60 20.19 -9.50
CA SER A 102 4.38 21.39 -9.80
C SER A 102 5.80 20.93 -10.11
N VAL A 103 6.09 20.74 -11.39
CA VAL A 103 7.46 20.53 -11.86
C VAL A 103 8.17 21.88 -11.68
N ALA A 104 8.99 21.98 -10.64
CA ALA A 104 9.96 23.05 -10.45
C ALA A 104 11.33 22.57 -10.94
#